data_AF-A0A2S9JP06-F1
#
_entry.id   AF-A0A2S9JP06-F1
#
_cell.length_a   1.000
_cell.length_b   1.000
_cell.length_c   1.000
_cell.angle_alpha   90.00
_cell.angle_beta   90.00
_cell.angle_gamma   90.00
#
_symmetry.space_group_name_H-M   'P 1'
#
loop_
_entity.id
_entity.type
_entity.pdbx_description
1 polymer ?
#
loop_
_entity_poly.entity_id
_entity_poly.type
_entity_poly.pdbx_seq_one_letter_code
_entity_poly.pdbx_strand_id
1 'polypeptide(L)'
;MTDTIDRRALLTLGALLAASAAVPDFANAETLEEHMRSMMEIPKDAPKVAMLIYPKMVALDLIGPMTVFTLMRFDVQLVWKDKTPVSTDVRIPFTATQTFDECPKDLDVLFVPGGILGTVDCMNDLDVCAFLADRGSRAKWVTSVCTGGLIIAAAGLLKGYDATAYWPVADLLPLMGARHVDKRVVRDRNRMTGGGVTAGIDFALTLAAEMRGEEAARRAQLIIEYSPEPPFANGTPREAGPERVAATLERRKGMDGRARVAAEAAGKRLGI
;
A
#
# COMPACT_ATOMS: atom_id res chain seq x y z
N MET A 1 -52.08 8.23 -48.89
CA MET A 1 -52.24 7.79 -47.49
C MET A 1 -50.86 7.83 -46.86
N THR A 2 -50.32 9.00 -46.52
CA THR A 2 -50.44 9.64 -45.19
C THR A 2 -50.25 8.65 -44.06
N ASP A 3 -49.04 8.60 -43.51
CA ASP A 3 -48.93 8.41 -42.07
C ASP A 3 -47.87 9.34 -41.47
N THR A 4 -48.28 9.91 -40.36
CA THR A 4 -47.79 11.11 -39.71
C THR A 4 -46.65 10.78 -38.76
N ILE A 5 -45.50 11.42 -38.93
CA ILE A 5 -44.47 11.44 -37.88
C ILE A 5 -45.04 12.23 -36.69
N ASP A 6 -45.17 11.54 -35.57
CA ASP A 6 -45.69 12.06 -34.31
C ASP A 6 -44.83 13.23 -33.80
N ARG A 7 -45.40 14.44 -33.83
CA ARG A 7 -44.76 15.69 -33.36
C ARG A 7 -44.46 15.69 -31.85
N ARG A 8 -44.92 14.69 -31.08
CA ARG A 8 -44.54 14.53 -29.67
C ARG A 8 -43.16 13.89 -29.45
N ALA A 9 -42.60 13.19 -30.44
CA ALA A 9 -41.25 12.63 -30.31
C ALA A 9 -40.13 13.69 -30.40
N LEU A 10 -40.44 14.89 -30.90
CA LEU A 10 -39.47 15.98 -31.08
C LEU A 10 -39.34 16.94 -29.88
N LEU A 11 -40.11 16.74 -28.80
CA LEU A 11 -40.11 17.65 -27.64
C LEU A 11 -39.48 17.07 -26.36
N THR A 12 -38.94 15.85 -26.41
CA THR A 12 -38.18 15.25 -25.30
C THR A 12 -36.71 14.98 -25.64
N LEU A 13 -36.18 15.65 -26.67
CA LEU A 13 -34.73 15.75 -26.92
C LEU A 13 -34.13 17.09 -26.42
N GLY A 14 -34.90 17.85 -25.66
CA GLY A 14 -34.57 19.24 -25.28
C GLY A 14 -34.11 19.48 -23.84
N ALA A 15 -33.80 18.45 -23.03
CA ALA A 15 -33.60 18.66 -21.59
C ALA A 15 -32.43 17.91 -20.93
N LEU A 16 -31.40 17.48 -21.66
CA LEU A 16 -30.21 16.86 -21.05
C LEU A 16 -28.86 17.28 -21.66
N LEU A 17 -28.77 18.53 -22.13
CA LEU A 17 -27.51 19.16 -22.54
C LEU A 17 -27.12 20.38 -21.67
N ALA A 18 -27.61 20.44 -20.43
CA ALA A 18 -27.25 21.48 -19.48
C ALA A 18 -26.52 20.90 -18.25
N ALA A 19 -25.38 20.28 -18.51
CA ALA A 19 -24.27 20.25 -17.56
C ALA A 19 -22.99 20.42 -18.38
N SER A 20 -22.79 21.64 -18.89
CA SER A 20 -21.50 22.12 -19.34
C SER A 20 -20.55 22.09 -18.14
N ALA A 21 -19.87 20.97 -17.92
CA ALA A 21 -18.53 21.05 -17.36
C ALA A 21 -17.71 21.73 -18.45
N ALA A 22 -17.38 23.01 -18.23
CA ALA A 22 -16.58 23.77 -19.18
C ALA A 22 -15.31 22.96 -19.49
N VAL A 23 -15.22 22.43 -20.70
CA VAL A 23 -13.99 21.82 -21.20
C VAL A 23 -13.00 22.99 -21.28
N PRO A 24 -11.86 22.95 -20.57
CA PRO A 24 -10.87 24.01 -20.67
C PRO A 24 -10.47 24.18 -22.14
N ASP A 25 -10.32 25.43 -22.58
CA ASP A 25 -9.79 25.72 -23.91
C ASP A 25 -8.30 25.33 -23.94
N PHE A 26 -8.00 24.09 -24.33
CA PHE A 26 -6.65 23.54 -24.41
C PHE A 26 -5.77 24.23 -25.48
N ALA A 27 -6.26 25.27 -26.15
CA ALA A 27 -5.51 26.05 -27.13
C ALA A 27 -4.47 27.00 -26.50
N ASN A 28 -4.55 27.29 -25.20
CA ASN A 28 -3.60 28.18 -24.52
C ASN A 28 -2.62 27.40 -23.61
N ALA A 29 -1.32 27.45 -23.94
CA ALA A 29 -0.26 26.80 -23.18
C ALA A 29 -0.23 27.22 -21.69
N GLU A 30 -0.55 28.49 -21.37
CA GLU A 30 -0.61 28.97 -19.98
C GLU A 30 -1.74 28.27 -19.21
N THR A 31 -2.90 28.05 -19.85
CA THR A 31 -4.05 27.37 -19.20
C THR A 31 -3.79 25.88 -18.98
N LEU A 32 -3.02 25.24 -19.87
CA LEU A 32 -2.58 23.85 -19.70
C LEU A 32 -1.56 23.75 -18.56
N GLU A 33 -0.59 24.66 -18.48
CA GLU A 33 0.39 24.68 -17.39
C GLU A 33 -0.26 24.95 -16.02
N GLU A 34 -1.22 25.88 -15.94
CA GLU A 34 -1.99 26.13 -14.71
C GLU A 34 -2.83 24.91 -14.31
N HIS A 35 -3.49 24.27 -15.27
CA HIS A 35 -4.25 23.05 -15.03
C HIS A 35 -3.34 21.92 -14.52
N MET A 36 -2.21 21.68 -15.19
CA MET A 36 -1.21 20.69 -14.77
C MET A 36 -0.65 21.01 -13.39
N ARG A 37 -0.34 22.28 -13.09
CA ARG A 37 0.10 22.70 -11.75
C ARG A 37 -0.96 22.40 -10.69
N SER A 38 -2.23 22.72 -10.96
CA SER A 38 -3.34 22.42 -10.03
C SER A 38 -3.54 20.93 -9.79
N MET A 39 -3.24 20.09 -10.78
CA MET A 39 -3.25 18.63 -10.66
C MET A 39 -2.07 18.08 -9.87
N MET A 40 -0.90 18.74 -9.95
CA MET A 40 0.34 18.31 -9.29
C MET A 40 0.48 18.85 -7.86
N GLU A 41 -0.18 19.94 -7.50
CA GLU A 41 -0.16 20.46 -6.13
C GLU A 41 -0.89 19.55 -5.16
N ILE A 42 -0.22 19.20 -4.05
CA ILE A 42 -0.81 18.43 -2.96
C ILE A 42 -1.67 19.38 -2.11
N PRO A 43 -2.97 19.09 -1.91
CA PRO A 43 -3.82 19.91 -1.04
C PRO A 43 -3.23 20.07 0.36
N LYS A 44 -3.38 21.26 0.98
CA LYS A 44 -2.83 21.51 2.33
C LYS A 44 -3.43 20.61 3.41
N ASP A 45 -4.65 20.12 3.18
CA ASP A 45 -5.41 19.20 4.03
C ASP A 45 -5.33 17.74 3.53
N ALA A 46 -4.40 17.44 2.62
CA ALA A 46 -4.16 16.09 2.15
C ALA A 46 -3.78 15.15 3.31
N PRO A 47 -4.30 13.91 3.34
CA PRO A 47 -3.89 12.89 4.28
C PRO A 47 -2.38 12.67 4.24
N LYS A 48 -1.75 12.72 5.41
CA LYS A 48 -0.30 12.54 5.58
C LYS A 48 0.04 11.06 5.62
N VAL A 49 0.86 10.61 4.68
CA VAL A 49 1.24 9.21 4.52
C VAL A 49 2.75 9.09 4.69
N ALA A 50 3.20 8.42 5.75
CA ALA A 50 4.60 8.03 5.88
C ALA A 50 4.79 6.60 5.38
N MET A 51 5.58 6.44 4.32
CA MET A 51 5.98 5.15 3.79
C MET A 51 7.43 4.88 4.15
N LEU A 52 7.69 3.86 4.96
CA LEU A 52 9.05 3.45 5.29
C LEU A 52 9.76 2.97 4.02
N ILE A 53 10.99 3.45 3.78
CA ILE A 53 11.89 2.88 2.78
C ILE A 53 13.11 2.31 3.49
N TYR A 54 13.68 1.20 3.03
CA TYR A 54 14.86 0.62 3.69
C TYR A 54 15.68 -0.25 2.73
N PRO A 55 16.98 -0.48 3.00
CA PRO A 55 17.81 -1.31 2.15
C PRO A 55 17.25 -2.73 1.98
N LYS A 56 17.29 -3.27 0.76
CA LYS A 56 16.81 -4.62 0.42
C LYS A 56 15.28 -4.80 0.61
N MET A 57 14.52 -3.70 0.64
CA MET A 57 13.07 -3.76 0.48
C MET A 57 12.70 -4.23 -0.94
N VAL A 58 11.50 -4.78 -1.08
CA VAL A 58 10.93 -5.10 -2.40
C VAL A 58 10.33 -3.81 -2.97
N ALA A 59 10.86 -3.32 -4.09
CA ALA A 59 10.45 -2.02 -4.64
C ALA A 59 8.94 -1.99 -4.98
N LEU A 60 8.40 -3.10 -5.48
CA LEU A 60 7.00 -3.19 -5.88
C LEU A 60 6.03 -3.09 -4.69
N ASP A 61 6.44 -3.56 -3.50
CA ASP A 61 5.65 -3.43 -2.27
C ASP A 61 5.44 -1.98 -1.88
N LEU A 62 6.39 -1.09 -2.21
CA LEU A 62 6.28 0.35 -2.03
C LEU A 62 5.52 1.01 -3.18
N ILE A 63 5.94 0.73 -4.42
CA ILE A 63 5.45 1.43 -5.61
C ILE A 63 3.95 1.19 -5.82
N GLY A 64 3.47 -0.04 -5.67
CA GLY A 64 2.05 -0.35 -5.90
C GLY A 64 1.10 0.52 -5.07
N PRO A 65 1.22 0.51 -3.72
CA PRO A 65 0.44 1.40 -2.86
C PRO A 65 0.70 2.89 -3.11
N MET A 66 1.97 3.27 -3.32
CA MET A 66 2.35 4.66 -3.57
C MET A 66 1.66 5.24 -4.81
N THR A 67 1.53 4.46 -5.89
CA THR A 67 0.80 4.86 -7.09
C THR A 67 -0.65 5.23 -6.76
N VAL A 68 -1.35 4.40 -5.99
CA VAL A 68 -2.75 4.67 -5.63
C VAL A 68 -2.86 5.87 -4.69
N PHE A 69 -1.98 5.98 -3.69
CA PHE A 69 -1.97 7.12 -2.75
C PHE A 69 -1.71 8.46 -3.44
N THR A 70 -0.78 8.49 -4.40
CA THR A 70 -0.51 9.68 -5.22
C THR A 70 -1.73 10.07 -6.05
N LEU A 71 -2.42 9.10 -6.68
CA LEU A 71 -3.67 9.37 -7.41
C LEU A 71 -4.80 9.89 -6.51
N MET A 72 -4.80 9.50 -5.24
CA MET A 72 -5.72 10.02 -4.22
C MET A 72 -5.30 11.37 -3.63
N ARG A 73 -4.22 11.96 -4.16
CA ARG A 73 -3.64 13.24 -3.72
C ARG A 73 -3.32 13.22 -2.22
N PHE A 74 -2.79 12.10 -1.74
CA PHE A 74 -2.23 12.02 -0.39
C PHE A 74 -0.85 12.69 -0.37
N ASP A 75 -0.50 13.25 0.79
CA ASP A 75 0.84 13.79 1.03
C ASP A 75 1.79 12.64 1.40
N VAL A 76 2.38 12.02 0.38
CA VAL A 76 3.25 10.86 0.52
C VAL A 76 4.68 11.29 0.83
N GLN A 77 5.21 10.76 1.93
CA GLN A 77 6.56 10.99 2.39
C GLN A 77 7.30 9.66 2.49
N LEU A 78 8.47 9.58 1.85
CA LEU A 78 9.37 8.44 1.98
C LEU A 78 10.27 8.67 3.19
N VAL A 79 10.24 7.75 4.15
CA VAL A 79 10.85 7.97 5.46
C VAL A 79 11.95 6.96 5.73
N TRP A 80 13.13 7.45 6.11
CA TRP A 80 14.26 6.63 6.55
C TRP A 80 15.12 7.33 7.62
N LYS A 81 16.23 6.72 8.03
CA LYS A 81 17.15 7.28 9.02
C LYS A 81 17.84 8.56 8.53
N ASP A 82 18.24 8.56 7.26
CA ASP A 82 18.93 9.66 6.60
C ASP A 82 18.47 9.78 5.13
N LYS A 83 19.09 10.71 4.38
CA LYS A 83 18.82 10.97 2.95
C LYS A 83 19.74 10.17 2.02
N THR A 84 20.57 9.28 2.53
CA THR A 84 21.41 8.45 1.68
C THR A 84 20.52 7.48 0.89
N PRO A 85 20.70 7.33 -0.43
CA PRO A 85 19.84 6.47 -1.22
C PRO A 85 19.89 5.01 -0.73
N VAL A 86 18.71 4.39 -0.55
CA VAL A 86 18.57 2.98 -0.16
C VAL A 86 18.31 2.11 -1.38
N SER A 87 19.12 1.07 -1.58
CA SER A 87 18.97 0.15 -2.71
C SER A 87 17.89 -0.91 -2.44
N THR A 88 17.11 -1.24 -3.47
CA THR A 88 16.02 -2.23 -3.43
C THR A 88 16.45 -3.59 -3.98
N ASP A 89 15.56 -4.59 -3.92
CA ASP A 89 15.73 -5.91 -4.54
C ASP A 89 16.02 -5.85 -6.05
N VAL A 90 15.50 -4.83 -6.74
CA VAL A 90 15.73 -4.60 -8.18
C VAL A 90 16.88 -3.63 -8.47
N ARG A 91 17.68 -3.25 -7.45
CA ARG A 91 18.85 -2.36 -7.55
C ARG A 91 18.53 -0.91 -7.98
N ILE A 92 17.27 -0.50 -7.92
CA ILE A 92 16.86 0.89 -8.11
C ILE A 92 16.84 1.57 -6.74
N PRO A 93 17.61 2.65 -6.52
CA PRO A 93 17.66 3.31 -5.23
C PRO A 93 16.48 4.26 -5.02
N PHE A 94 16.06 4.42 -3.77
CA PHE A 94 15.12 5.45 -3.33
C PHE A 94 15.80 6.38 -2.33
N THR A 95 15.51 7.68 -2.40
CA THR A 95 15.96 8.66 -1.42
C THR A 95 14.80 9.05 -0.52
N ALA A 96 15.03 9.08 0.79
CA ALA A 96 14.02 9.50 1.74
C ALA A 96 13.67 10.98 1.53
N THR A 97 12.39 11.32 1.50
CA THR A 97 11.93 12.71 1.50
C THR A 97 11.94 13.29 2.90
N GLN A 98 11.88 12.45 3.96
CA GLN A 98 12.00 12.83 5.37
C GLN A 98 12.85 11.84 6.18
N THR A 99 13.62 12.35 7.15
CA THR A 99 14.24 11.51 8.19
C THR A 99 13.21 11.08 9.23
N PHE A 100 13.57 10.18 10.14
CA PHE A 100 12.73 9.82 11.29
C PHE A 100 12.39 11.01 12.19
N ASP A 101 13.29 11.99 12.29
CA ASP A 101 13.10 13.19 13.12
C ASP A 101 12.26 14.26 12.41
N GLU A 102 12.41 14.39 11.09
CA GLU A 102 11.63 15.31 10.26
C GLU A 102 10.17 14.86 10.11
N CYS A 103 9.94 13.53 10.05
CA CYS A 103 8.62 12.94 9.83
C CYS A 103 7.58 13.42 10.87
N PRO A 104 6.38 13.90 10.46
CA PRO A 104 5.35 14.35 11.38
C PRO A 104 4.99 13.31 12.44
N LYS A 105 4.69 13.77 13.66
CA LYS A 105 4.29 12.88 14.77
C LYS A 105 2.93 12.22 14.56
N ASP A 106 2.00 12.93 13.93
CA ASP A 106 0.65 12.48 13.62
C ASP A 106 0.52 12.23 12.12
N LEU A 107 0.01 11.04 11.78
CA LEU A 107 -0.11 10.57 10.41
C LEU A 107 -1.53 10.05 10.17
N ASP A 108 -2.01 10.22 8.94
CA ASP A 108 -3.24 9.55 8.52
C ASP A 108 -2.94 8.09 8.16
N VAL A 109 -1.78 7.82 7.55
CA VAL A 109 -1.34 6.46 7.23
C VAL A 109 0.14 6.29 7.57
N LEU A 110 0.45 5.28 8.38
CA LEU A 110 1.78 4.70 8.50
C LEU A 110 1.83 3.43 7.65
N PHE A 111 2.78 3.35 6.73
CA PHE A 111 2.91 2.25 5.79
C PHE A 111 4.32 1.63 5.83
N VAL A 112 4.38 0.30 5.83
CA VAL A 112 5.65 -0.45 5.80
C VAL A 112 5.63 -1.50 4.67
N PRO A 113 6.49 -1.38 3.64
CA PRO A 113 6.61 -2.39 2.59
C PRO A 113 7.30 -3.65 3.12
N GLY A 114 7.29 -4.72 2.33
CA GLY A 114 8.12 -5.89 2.57
C GLY A 114 9.50 -5.78 1.95
N GLY A 115 10.25 -6.86 2.12
CA GLY A 115 11.66 -6.97 1.80
C GLY A 115 12.14 -8.41 1.87
N ILE A 116 13.38 -8.60 1.41
CA ILE A 116 14.08 -9.88 1.49
C ILE A 116 14.73 -9.98 2.88
N LEU A 117 16.04 -9.76 2.98
CA LEU A 117 16.74 -9.69 4.26
C LEU A 117 16.57 -8.34 4.95
N GLY A 118 16.15 -7.29 4.22
CA GLY A 118 15.90 -5.97 4.79
C GLY A 118 14.81 -5.99 5.87
N THR A 119 13.82 -6.88 5.75
CA THR A 119 12.80 -7.09 6.78
C THR A 119 13.41 -7.63 8.07
N VAL A 120 14.29 -8.63 7.97
CA VAL A 120 14.98 -9.21 9.13
C VAL A 120 15.87 -8.15 9.80
N ASP A 121 16.57 -7.34 9.00
CA ASP A 121 17.40 -6.25 9.49
C ASP A 121 16.52 -5.22 10.25
N CYS A 122 15.39 -4.80 9.67
CA CYS A 122 14.45 -3.85 10.30
C CYS A 122 13.78 -4.39 11.58
N MET A 123 13.42 -5.68 11.64
CA MET A 123 12.85 -6.28 12.85
C MET A 123 13.83 -6.30 14.02
N ASN A 124 15.14 -6.24 13.76
CA ASN A 124 16.18 -6.18 14.79
C ASN A 124 16.68 -4.76 15.06
N ASP A 125 16.32 -3.80 14.20
CA ASP A 125 16.71 -2.41 14.31
C ASP A 125 15.79 -1.69 15.32
N LEU A 126 16.35 -1.36 16.48
CA LEU A 126 15.59 -0.73 17.56
C LEU A 126 15.15 0.69 17.21
N ASP A 127 15.88 1.41 16.37
CA ASP A 127 15.48 2.76 15.96
C ASP A 127 14.25 2.68 15.04
N VAL A 128 14.24 1.71 14.11
CA VAL A 128 13.09 1.45 13.23
C VAL A 128 11.88 1.05 14.07
N CYS A 129 12.05 0.10 14.99
CA CYS A 129 10.96 -0.35 15.87
C CYS A 129 10.43 0.80 16.74
N ALA A 130 11.29 1.64 17.31
CA ALA A 130 10.91 2.79 18.13
C ALA A 130 10.17 3.86 17.30
N PHE A 131 10.67 4.18 16.10
CA PHE A 131 10.00 5.10 15.17
C PHE A 131 8.58 4.61 14.81
N LEU A 132 8.46 3.33 14.43
CA LEU A 132 7.17 2.73 14.06
C LEU A 132 6.21 2.68 15.25
N ALA A 133 6.68 2.27 16.43
CA ALA A 133 5.87 2.25 17.65
C ALA A 133 5.35 3.65 18.00
N ASP A 134 6.22 4.67 17.93
CA ASP A 134 5.86 6.06 18.19
C ASP A 134 4.79 6.54 17.20
N ARG A 135 5.05 6.49 15.89
CA ARG A 135 4.09 6.98 14.89
C ARG A 135 2.81 6.13 14.85
N GLY A 136 2.93 4.82 14.93
CA GLY A 136 1.81 3.87 14.88
C GLY A 136 0.91 3.90 16.11
N SER A 137 1.34 4.50 17.22
CA SER A 137 0.49 4.76 18.39
C SER A 137 -0.57 5.85 18.16
N ARG A 138 -0.35 6.74 17.18
CA ARG A 138 -1.22 7.88 16.87
C ARG A 138 -1.76 7.88 15.44
N ALA A 139 -1.18 7.08 14.55
CA ALA A 139 -1.61 7.03 13.15
C ALA A 139 -3.08 6.58 13.04
N LYS A 140 -3.85 7.24 12.16
CA LYS A 140 -5.23 6.81 11.91
C LYS A 140 -5.26 5.41 11.32
N TRP A 141 -4.33 5.09 10.42
CA TRP A 141 -4.13 3.74 9.88
C TRP A 141 -2.69 3.27 10.08
N VAL A 142 -2.53 2.04 10.58
CA VAL A 142 -1.25 1.32 10.60
C VAL A 142 -1.30 0.20 9.58
N THR A 143 -0.41 0.25 8.61
CA THR A 143 -0.54 -0.57 7.40
C THR A 143 0.78 -1.16 6.95
N SER A 144 0.69 -2.28 6.24
CA SER A 144 1.86 -2.94 5.67
C SER A 144 1.48 -3.85 4.52
N VAL A 145 2.47 -4.22 3.72
CA VAL A 145 2.35 -5.23 2.67
C VAL A 145 3.45 -6.28 2.84
N CYS A 146 3.17 -7.51 2.43
CA CYS A 146 4.15 -8.59 2.31
C CYS A 146 4.82 -8.87 3.66
N THR A 147 6.14 -8.93 3.70
CA THR A 147 6.89 -9.14 4.95
C THR A 147 6.94 -7.89 5.84
N GLY A 148 6.44 -6.73 5.38
CA GLY A 148 6.28 -5.53 6.20
C GLY A 148 5.36 -5.75 7.41
N GLY A 149 4.42 -6.70 7.30
CA GLY A 149 3.59 -7.16 8.42
C GLY A 149 4.42 -7.66 9.61
N LEU A 150 5.57 -8.30 9.35
CA LEU A 150 6.47 -8.76 10.41
C LEU A 150 7.21 -7.61 11.08
N ILE A 151 7.50 -6.53 10.36
CA ILE A 151 8.19 -5.34 10.90
C ILE A 151 7.25 -4.59 11.85
N ILE A 152 6.00 -4.34 11.43
CA ILE A 152 5.02 -3.68 12.30
C ILE A 152 4.60 -4.59 13.47
N ALA A 153 4.62 -5.91 13.30
CA ALA A 153 4.46 -6.85 14.42
C ALA A 153 5.62 -6.74 15.42
N ALA A 154 6.87 -6.69 14.93
CA ALA A 154 8.07 -6.57 15.76
C ALA A 154 8.14 -5.22 16.52
N ALA A 155 7.52 -4.17 15.97
CA ALA A 155 7.31 -2.89 16.64
C ALA A 155 6.14 -2.90 17.66
N GLY A 156 5.48 -4.04 17.87
CA GLY A 156 4.38 -4.20 18.82
C GLY A 156 3.02 -3.69 18.34
N LEU A 157 2.89 -3.32 17.06
CA LEU A 157 1.69 -2.66 16.53
C LEU A 157 0.54 -3.62 16.17
N LEU A 158 0.79 -4.93 16.20
CA LEU A 158 -0.17 -5.99 15.84
C LEU A 158 -0.57 -6.91 17.01
N LYS A 159 -0.17 -6.61 18.26
CA LYS A 159 -0.55 -7.41 19.43
C LYS A 159 -2.08 -7.47 19.58
N GLY A 160 -2.65 -8.66 19.43
CA GLY A 160 -4.10 -8.91 19.50
C GLY A 160 -4.88 -8.47 18.26
N TYR A 161 -4.23 -8.21 17.14
CA TYR A 161 -4.87 -7.88 15.86
C TYR A 161 -4.85 -9.06 14.89
N ASP A 162 -5.90 -9.17 14.08
CA ASP A 162 -5.87 -10.02 12.89
C ASP A 162 -4.99 -9.37 11.81
N ALA A 163 -4.09 -10.15 11.20
CA ALA A 163 -3.18 -9.67 10.19
C ALA A 163 -2.79 -10.77 9.20
N THR A 164 -2.34 -10.35 8.01
CA THR A 164 -1.71 -11.20 6.99
C THR A 164 -0.30 -10.70 6.67
N ALA A 165 0.48 -11.51 5.97
CA ALA A 165 1.82 -11.17 5.50
C ALA A 165 2.16 -12.00 4.25
N TYR A 166 3.44 -12.03 3.86
CA TYR A 166 3.89 -12.90 2.78
C TYR A 166 3.78 -14.39 3.17
N TRP A 167 3.14 -15.18 2.31
CA TRP A 167 2.70 -16.55 2.61
C TRP A 167 3.77 -17.50 3.20
N PRO A 168 5.08 -17.46 2.82
CA PRO A 168 6.08 -18.35 3.40
C PRO A 168 6.40 -18.08 4.86
N VAL A 169 6.08 -16.88 5.36
CA VAL A 169 6.48 -16.41 6.69
C VAL A 169 5.32 -15.79 7.48
N ALA A 170 4.09 -15.90 6.97
CA ALA A 170 2.91 -15.35 7.64
C ALA A 170 2.59 -16.11 8.94
N ASP A 171 3.05 -17.35 9.06
CA ASP A 171 3.00 -18.16 10.29
C ASP A 171 3.87 -17.61 11.43
N LEU A 172 4.72 -16.62 11.16
CA LEU A 172 5.55 -15.97 12.19
C LEU A 172 4.82 -14.84 12.93
N LEU A 173 3.71 -14.33 12.39
CA LEU A 173 2.89 -13.27 13.01
C LEU A 173 2.47 -13.60 14.47
N PRO A 174 2.01 -14.83 14.79
CA PRO A 174 1.67 -15.22 16.16
C PRO A 174 2.82 -15.14 17.17
N LEU A 175 4.08 -15.29 16.73
CA LEU A 175 5.25 -15.16 17.62
C LEU A 175 5.42 -13.74 18.17
N MET A 176 4.73 -12.77 17.58
CA MET A 176 4.74 -11.35 17.97
C MET A 176 3.34 -10.86 18.39
N GLY A 177 2.43 -11.81 18.69
CA GLY A 177 1.13 -11.54 19.29
C GLY A 177 0.00 -11.21 18.32
N ALA A 178 0.23 -11.29 17.01
CA ALA A 178 -0.82 -11.11 16.00
C ALA A 178 -1.55 -12.44 15.70
N ARG A 179 -2.81 -12.39 15.27
CA ARG A 179 -3.54 -13.57 14.78
C ARG A 179 -3.44 -13.62 13.26
N HIS A 180 -2.80 -14.66 12.74
CA HIS A 180 -2.65 -14.81 11.29
C HIS A 180 -3.99 -15.15 10.64
N VAL A 181 -4.35 -14.40 9.58
CA VAL A 181 -5.53 -14.64 8.73
C VAL A 181 -5.07 -14.77 7.28
N ASP A 182 -5.35 -15.92 6.67
CA ASP A 182 -5.00 -16.21 5.27
C ASP A 182 -5.97 -15.52 4.30
N LYS A 183 -5.76 -14.22 4.09
CA LYS A 183 -6.44 -13.40 3.08
C LYS A 183 -5.45 -12.47 2.39
N ARG A 184 -5.80 -12.05 1.18
CA ARG A 184 -5.00 -11.10 0.38
C ARG A 184 -4.87 -9.73 1.04
N VAL A 185 -5.95 -9.24 1.65
CA VAL A 185 -5.99 -8.02 2.46
C VAL A 185 -6.78 -8.35 3.73
N VAL A 186 -6.24 -7.97 4.87
CA VAL A 186 -6.88 -8.12 6.19
C VAL A 186 -7.01 -6.74 6.80
N ARG A 187 -8.23 -6.42 7.25
CA ARG A 187 -8.52 -5.25 8.05
C ARG A 187 -9.00 -5.71 9.43
N ASP A 188 -8.37 -5.19 10.47
CA ASP A 188 -8.83 -5.29 11.86
C ASP A 188 -8.77 -3.91 12.52
N ARG A 189 -9.94 -3.33 12.81
CA ARG A 189 -10.08 -1.96 13.30
C ARG A 189 -9.34 -0.99 12.36
N ASN A 190 -8.24 -0.41 12.82
CA ASN A 190 -7.42 0.55 12.08
C ASN A 190 -6.06 -0.03 11.63
N ARG A 191 -5.90 -1.35 11.69
CA ARG A 191 -4.79 -2.09 11.08
C ARG A 191 -5.26 -2.65 9.74
N MET A 192 -4.50 -2.41 8.68
CA MET A 192 -4.76 -3.02 7.38
C MET A 192 -3.47 -3.57 6.78
N THR A 193 -3.40 -4.88 6.63
CA THR A 193 -2.23 -5.59 6.13
C THR A 193 -2.55 -6.30 4.82
N GLY A 194 -1.68 -6.14 3.81
CA GLY A 194 -1.72 -6.89 2.56
C GLY A 194 -0.74 -8.05 2.57
N GLY A 195 -1.10 -9.12 1.84
CA GLY A 195 -0.24 -10.28 1.63
C GLY A 195 0.95 -9.99 0.71
N GLY A 196 1.38 -10.97 -0.08
CA GLY A 196 2.58 -10.85 -0.91
C GLY A 196 2.50 -9.79 -2.01
N VAL A 197 3.53 -8.94 -2.08
CA VAL A 197 3.92 -8.11 -3.24
C VAL A 197 2.79 -7.33 -3.91
N THR A 198 2.15 -7.91 -4.91
CA THR A 198 1.09 -7.26 -5.70
C THR A 198 -0.18 -7.00 -4.89
N ALA A 199 -0.33 -7.65 -3.72
CA ALA A 199 -1.40 -7.34 -2.78
C ALA A 199 -1.40 -5.87 -2.34
N GLY A 200 -0.27 -5.15 -2.49
CA GLY A 200 -0.20 -3.72 -2.21
C GLY A 200 -1.14 -2.86 -3.05
N ILE A 201 -1.43 -3.24 -4.30
CA ILE A 201 -2.36 -2.46 -5.14
C ILE A 201 -3.79 -2.63 -4.62
N ASP A 202 -4.24 -3.86 -4.36
CA ASP A 202 -5.57 -4.13 -3.80
C ASP A 202 -5.76 -3.54 -2.41
N PHE A 203 -4.72 -3.64 -1.57
CA PHE A 203 -4.68 -3.00 -0.25
C PHE A 203 -4.91 -1.48 -0.38
N ALA A 204 -4.18 -0.82 -1.29
CA ALA A 204 -4.26 0.62 -1.42
C ALA A 204 -5.58 1.08 -2.02
N LEU A 205 -6.16 0.33 -2.97
CA LEU A 205 -7.52 0.58 -3.46
C LEU A 205 -8.56 0.42 -2.35
N THR A 206 -8.41 -0.61 -1.50
CA THR A 206 -9.28 -0.82 -0.33
C THR A 206 -9.17 0.35 0.65
N LEU A 207 -7.95 0.76 1.00
CA LEU A 207 -7.74 1.89 1.91
C LEU A 207 -8.20 3.23 1.30
N ALA A 208 -8.02 3.42 0.00
CA ALA A 208 -8.53 4.59 -0.72
C ALA A 208 -10.06 4.68 -0.61
N ALA A 209 -10.78 3.56 -0.72
CA ALA A 209 -12.22 3.53 -0.54
C ALA A 209 -12.63 3.95 0.88
N GLU A 210 -11.91 3.51 1.91
CA GLU A 210 -12.15 3.90 3.31
C GLU A 210 -11.89 5.39 3.56
N MET A 211 -10.87 5.98 2.92
CA MET A 211 -10.41 7.33 3.21
C MET A 211 -11.01 8.42 2.29
N ARG A 212 -11.40 8.05 1.06
CA ARG A 212 -11.89 8.97 0.02
C ARG A 212 -13.22 8.55 -0.60
N GLY A 213 -13.76 7.39 -0.21
CA GLY A 213 -15.00 6.84 -0.75
C GLY A 213 -14.78 5.93 -1.95
N GLU A 214 -15.73 5.03 -2.18
CA GLU A 214 -15.67 3.97 -3.20
C GLU A 214 -15.49 4.51 -4.62
N GLU A 215 -16.18 5.58 -4.98
CA GLU A 215 -16.07 6.18 -6.31
C GLU A 215 -14.67 6.75 -6.61
N ALA A 216 -13.97 7.26 -5.60
CA ALA A 216 -12.58 7.69 -5.78
C ALA A 216 -11.65 6.49 -6.04
N ALA A 217 -11.85 5.39 -5.31
CA ALA A 217 -11.08 4.16 -5.50
C ALA A 217 -11.35 3.51 -6.87
N ARG A 218 -12.61 3.46 -7.32
CA ARG A 218 -12.97 2.97 -8.67
C ARG A 218 -12.34 3.80 -9.78
N ARG A 219 -12.32 5.13 -9.63
CA ARG A 219 -11.61 6.01 -10.57
C ARG A 219 -10.11 5.74 -10.56
N ALA A 220 -9.49 5.56 -9.40
CA ALA A 220 -8.08 5.20 -9.32
C ALA A 220 -7.82 3.88 -10.07
N GLN A 221 -8.64 2.85 -9.82
CA GLN A 221 -8.56 1.56 -10.50
C GLN A 221 -8.62 1.72 -12.04
N LEU A 222 -9.53 2.55 -12.53
CA LEU A 222 -9.66 2.84 -13.97
C LEU A 222 -8.44 3.58 -14.52
N ILE A 223 -7.92 4.59 -13.81
CA ILE A 223 -6.76 5.39 -14.25
C ILE A 223 -5.52 4.52 -14.44
N ILE A 224 -5.30 3.54 -13.56
CA ILE A 224 -4.17 2.61 -13.68
C ILE A 224 -4.50 1.34 -14.49
N GLU A 225 -5.70 1.29 -15.09
CA GLU A 225 -6.21 0.13 -15.85
C GLU A 225 -6.01 -1.18 -15.08
N TYR A 226 -6.31 -1.18 -13.78
CA TYR A 226 -6.08 -2.35 -12.94
C TYR A 226 -7.16 -3.42 -13.16
N SER A 227 -6.94 -4.16 -14.25
CA SER A 227 -7.68 -5.35 -14.69
C SER A 227 -6.66 -6.48 -14.94
N PRO A 228 -6.10 -7.09 -13.89
CA PRO A 228 -5.01 -8.04 -14.04
C PRO A 228 -5.47 -9.32 -14.77
N GLU A 229 -4.70 -9.73 -15.78
CA GLU A 229 -4.87 -11.00 -16.51
C GLU A 229 -3.59 -11.87 -16.40
N PRO A 230 -3.35 -12.54 -15.25
CA PRO A 230 -2.14 -13.33 -15.08
C PRO A 230 -2.07 -14.49 -16.08
N PRO A 231 -0.94 -14.71 -16.77
CA PRO A 231 -0.82 -15.79 -17.77
C PRO A 231 -0.76 -17.20 -17.15
N PHE A 232 -0.68 -17.30 -15.82
CA PHE A 232 -0.62 -18.58 -15.10
C PHE A 232 -1.45 -18.53 -13.80
N ALA A 233 -2.09 -19.65 -13.46
CA ALA A 233 -2.72 -19.87 -12.16
C ALA A 233 -1.68 -20.39 -11.14
N ASN A 234 -0.80 -19.51 -10.66
CA ASN A 234 0.21 -19.83 -9.62
C ASN A 234 0.37 -18.70 -8.58
N GLY A 235 -0.63 -17.82 -8.46
CA GLY A 235 -0.54 -16.63 -7.61
C GLY A 235 -0.63 -16.93 -6.11
N THR A 236 -1.18 -18.08 -5.76
CA THR A 236 -1.34 -18.55 -4.37
C THR A 236 -0.75 -19.94 -4.16
N PRO A 237 -0.41 -20.33 -2.91
CA PRO A 237 0.03 -21.70 -2.61
C PRO A 237 -0.98 -22.77 -3.05
N ARG A 238 -2.28 -22.46 -2.95
CA ARG A 238 -3.37 -23.34 -3.38
C ARG A 238 -3.34 -23.60 -4.88
N GLU A 239 -3.15 -22.56 -5.69
CA GLU A 239 -3.10 -22.67 -7.15
C GLU A 239 -1.80 -23.31 -7.64
N ALA A 240 -0.68 -22.98 -6.99
CA ALA A 240 0.64 -23.49 -7.38
C ALA A 240 0.83 -25.00 -7.14
N GLY A 241 0.08 -25.57 -6.20
CA GLY A 241 0.16 -26.98 -5.84
C GLY A 241 1.35 -27.32 -4.92
N PRO A 242 1.29 -28.46 -4.22
CA PRO A 242 2.20 -28.78 -3.12
C PRO A 242 3.66 -28.91 -3.53
N GLU A 243 3.94 -29.43 -4.73
CA GLU A 243 5.31 -29.62 -5.22
C GLU A 243 6.03 -28.27 -5.42
N ARG A 244 5.37 -27.31 -6.08
CA ARG A 244 5.95 -25.97 -6.31
C ARG A 244 6.12 -25.22 -5.01
N VAL A 245 5.11 -25.30 -4.13
CA VAL A 245 5.17 -24.71 -2.78
C VAL A 245 6.37 -25.26 -2.00
N ALA A 246 6.53 -26.59 -1.95
CA ALA A 246 7.65 -27.22 -1.24
C ALA A 246 9.00 -26.81 -1.83
N ALA A 247 9.14 -26.80 -3.17
CA ALA A 247 10.36 -26.37 -3.84
C ALA A 247 10.70 -24.89 -3.57
N THR A 248 9.69 -24.01 -3.50
CA THR A 248 9.88 -22.61 -3.15
C THR A 248 10.32 -22.45 -1.69
N LEU A 249 9.67 -23.15 -0.75
CA LEU A 249 10.03 -23.11 0.67
C LEU A 249 11.45 -23.63 0.91
N GLU A 250 11.85 -24.72 0.25
CA GLU A 250 13.20 -25.27 0.41
C GLU A 250 14.29 -24.27 -0.02
N ARG A 251 14.09 -23.56 -1.15
CA ARG A 251 15.02 -22.51 -1.61
C ARG A 251 15.10 -21.33 -0.66
N ARG A 252 14.08 -21.12 0.17
CA ARG A 252 13.99 -19.98 1.10
C ARG A 252 14.37 -20.31 2.53
N LYS A 253 14.57 -21.58 2.87
CA LYS A 253 14.78 -22.08 4.23
C LYS A 253 15.79 -21.28 5.06
N GLY A 254 16.92 -20.89 4.48
CA GLY A 254 17.91 -20.06 5.16
C GLY A 254 17.44 -18.64 5.49
N MET A 255 16.68 -18.01 4.58
CA MET A 255 16.10 -16.68 4.77
C MET A 255 14.95 -16.73 5.77
N ASP A 256 14.04 -17.67 5.60
CA ASP A 256 12.85 -17.81 6.44
C ASP A 256 13.24 -18.24 7.87
N GLY A 257 14.31 -19.03 8.03
CA GLY A 257 14.92 -19.32 9.33
C GLY A 257 15.44 -18.07 10.06
N ARG A 258 16.09 -17.14 9.34
CA ARG A 258 16.51 -15.85 9.93
C ARG A 258 15.32 -14.97 10.31
N ALA A 259 14.27 -14.97 9.52
CA ALA A 259 13.03 -14.27 9.86
C ALA A 259 12.38 -14.84 11.12
N ARG A 260 12.37 -16.18 11.29
CA ARG A 260 11.90 -16.83 12.52
C ARG A 260 12.70 -16.40 13.74
N VAL A 261 14.04 -16.44 13.68
CA VAL A 261 14.89 -15.99 14.80
C VAL A 261 14.61 -14.54 15.17
N ALA A 262 14.45 -13.65 14.18
CA ALA A 262 14.09 -12.26 14.42
C ALA A 262 12.70 -12.10 15.05
N ALA A 263 11.71 -12.87 14.58
CA ALA A 263 10.35 -12.86 15.13
C ALA A 263 10.31 -13.34 16.59
N GLU A 264 11.03 -14.42 16.93
CA GLU A 264 11.16 -14.92 18.30
C GLU A 264 11.87 -13.89 19.21
N ALA A 265 12.93 -13.26 18.72
CA ALA A 265 13.61 -12.20 19.46
C ALA A 265 12.68 -10.99 19.69
N ALA A 266 11.89 -10.61 18.70
CA ALA A 266 10.89 -9.55 18.83
C ALA A 266 9.79 -9.91 19.82
N GLY A 267 9.25 -11.13 19.76
CA GLY A 267 8.27 -11.64 20.72
C GLY A 267 8.76 -11.54 22.16
N LYS A 268 10.01 -11.96 22.43
CA LYS A 268 10.66 -11.81 23.74
C LYS A 268 10.73 -10.35 24.20
N ARG A 269 11.12 -9.42 23.30
CA ARG A 269 11.17 -7.98 23.62
C ARG A 269 9.77 -7.40 23.94
N LEU A 270 8.73 -7.94 23.32
CA LEU A 270 7.33 -7.51 23.50
C LEU A 270 6.60 -8.21 24.66
N GLY A 271 7.24 -9.19 25.31
CA GLY A 271 6.62 -10.01 26.36
C GLY A 271 5.42 -10.81 25.86
N ILE A 272 5.56 -11.42 24.68
CA ILE A 272 4.60 -12.37 24.08
C ILE A 272 4.99 -13.79 24.45
#